data_AF-A0A935HXX0-F1
#
_entry.id   AF-A0A935HXX0-F1
#
_cell.length_a   1.000
_cell.length_b   1.000
_cell.length_c   1.000
_cell.angle_alpha   90.00
_cell.angle_beta   90.00
_cell.angle_gamma   90.00
#
_symmetry.space_group_name_H-M   'P 1'
#
loop_
_entity.id
_entity.type
_entity.pdbx_description
1 polymer ?
#
loop_
_entity_poly.entity_id
_entity_poly.type
_entity_poly.pdbx_seq_one_letter_code
_entity_poly.pdbx_strand_id
1 'polypeptide(L)' 'MEATGHYTLMMLNLIVGQQWHAWLAHPNDIQQSMGIKRVKNDKVDALRIAQYARTFHEKARLFTAQNLKLDRLKHLIA' A
#
# COMPACT_ATOMS: atom_id res chain seq x y z
N MET A 1 -8.54 4.09 -16.97
CA MET A 1 -7.92 4.12 -15.63
C MET A 1 -7.37 2.74 -15.35
N GLU A 2 -6.13 2.62 -14.85
CA GLU A 2 -5.56 1.31 -14.51
C GLU A 2 -6.36 0.66 -13.36
N ALA A 3 -6.52 -0.66 -13.42
CA ALA A 3 -7.21 -1.44 -12.39
C ALA A 3 -6.31 -1.67 -11.17
N THR A 4 -5.75 -0.61 -10.59
CA THR A 4 -4.70 -0.67 -9.56
C THR A 4 -5.14 -1.48 -8.33
N GLY A 5 -6.45 -1.52 -8.06
CA GLY A 5 -7.05 -2.35 -7.00
C GLY A 5 -6.85 -3.86 -7.19
N HIS A 6 -6.91 -4.36 -8.43
CA HIS A 6 -6.73 -5.80 -8.71
C HIS A 6 -5.31 -6.27 -8.39
N TYR A 7 -4.29 -5.52 -8.85
CA TYR A 7 -2.90 -5.89 -8.61
C TYR A 7 -2.51 -5.69 -7.13
N THR A 8 -3.04 -4.65 -6.48
CA THR A 8 -2.84 -4.39 -5.05
C THR A 8 -3.40 -5.53 -4.20
N LEU A 9 -4.64 -5.97 -4.46
CA LEU A 9 -5.27 -7.05 -3.72
C LEU A 9 -4.52 -8.37 -3.89
N MET A 10 -4.09 -8.69 -5.12
CA MET A 10 -3.30 -9.90 -5.38
C MET A 10 -1.97 -9.88 -4.60
N MET A 11 -1.26 -8.74 -4.60
CA MET A 11 0.00 -8.58 -3.89
C MET A 11 -0.18 -8.67 -2.37
N LEU A 12 -1.24 -8.05 -1.82
CA LEU A 12 -1.55 -8.15 -0.38
C LEU A 12 -1.88 -9.58 0.04
N ASN A 13 -2.66 -10.32 -0.77
CA ASN A 13 -2.94 -11.73 -0.49
C ASN A 13 -1.66 -12.57 -0.43
N LEU A 14 -0.71 -12.33 -1.33
CA LEU A 14 0.58 -13.03 -1.33
C LEU A 14 1.42 -12.68 -0.10
N ILE A 15 1.59 -11.39 0.20
CA ILE A 15 2.42 -10.92 1.32
C ILE A 15 1.86 -11.40 2.66
N VAL A 16 0.55 -11.25 2.87
CA VAL A 16 -0.12 -11.68 4.11
C VAL A 16 -0.17 -13.21 4.20
N GLY A 17 -0.35 -13.92 3.09
CA GLY A 17 -0.26 -15.38 3.05
C GLY A 17 1.09 -15.90 3.53
N GLN A 18 2.17 -15.18 3.21
CA GLN A 18 3.53 -15.46 3.67
C GLN A 18 3.85 -14.96 5.09
N GLN A 19 2.85 -14.46 5.83
CA GLN A 19 2.99 -13.90 7.17
C GLN A 19 3.95 -12.69 7.25
N TRP A 20 4.11 -11.95 6.14
CA TRP A 20 4.89 -10.72 6.13
C TRP A 20 4.04 -9.53 6.56
N HIS A 21 4.66 -8.59 7.28
CA HIS A 21 4.02 -7.33 7.64
C HIS A 21 3.87 -6.45 6.40
N ALA A 22 2.63 -6.09 6.07
CA ALA A 22 2.31 -5.20 4.97
C ALA A 22 1.72 -3.89 5.49
N TRP A 23 2.09 -2.75 4.91
CA TRP A 23 1.43 -1.48 5.16
C TRP A 23 0.97 -0.88 3.83
N LEU A 24 -0.36 -0.83 3.64
CA LEU A 24 -0.96 -0.16 2.50
C LEU A 24 -1.12 1.34 2.81
N ALA A 25 -0.10 2.13 2.53
CA ALA A 25 -0.13 3.57 2.70
C ALA A 25 -0.95 4.27 1.60
N HIS A 26 -1.61 5.37 1.93
CA HIS A 26 -2.36 6.15 0.95
C HIS A 26 -1.40 6.91 0.02
N PRO A 27 -1.57 6.88 -1.31
CA PRO A 27 -0.64 7.52 -2.25
C PRO A 27 -0.43 9.02 -1.99
N ASN A 28 -1.49 9.74 -1.59
CA ASN A 28 -1.39 11.17 -1.29
C ASN A 28 -0.51 11.46 -0.07
N ASP A 29 -0.51 10.59 0.95
CA ASP A 29 0.31 10.81 2.16
C ASP A 29 1.79 10.71 1.80
N ILE A 30 2.12 9.72 0.96
CA ILE A 30 3.47 9.53 0.43
C ILE A 30 3.86 10.77 -0.38
N GLN A 31 3.03 11.19 -1.34
CA GLN A 31 3.31 12.36 -2.20
C GLN A 31 3.49 13.66 -1.41
N GLN A 32 2.59 13.94 -0.45
CA GLN A 32 2.64 15.16 0.37
C GLN A 32 3.88 15.20 1.26
N SER A 33 4.34 14.04 1.76
CA SER A 33 5.55 13.97 2.60
C SER A 33 6.85 14.39 1.89
N MET A 34 6.85 14.44 0.55
CA MET A 34 8.06 14.64 -0.25
C MET A 34 8.10 15.97 -1.02
N GLY A 35 7.02 16.74 -1.02
CA GLY A 35 6.85 17.93 -1.86
C GLY A 35 6.70 17.64 -3.36
N ILE A 36 6.50 18.68 -4.16
CA ILE A 36 6.31 18.57 -5.62
C ILE A 36 7.63 18.16 -6.30
N LYS A 37 7.69 16.96 -6.89
CA LYS A 37 8.87 16.48 -7.66
C LYS A 37 8.48 16.07 -9.09
N ARG A 38 9.14 16.68 -10.09
CA ARG A 38 8.83 16.53 -11.53
C ARG A 38 9.26 15.19 -12.16
N VAL A 39 10.06 14.37 -11.49
CA VAL A 39 10.57 13.10 -12.07
C VAL A 39 9.84 11.92 -11.46
N LYS A 40 9.18 11.12 -12.32
CA LYS A 40 8.49 9.89 -11.98
C LYS A 40 9.08 8.74 -12.80
N ASN A 41 9.68 7.78 -12.13
CA ASN A 41 10.01 6.47 -12.68
C ASN A 41 9.89 5.43 -11.56
N ASP A 42 9.72 4.16 -11.92
CA ASP A 42 9.39 3.10 -10.95
C ASP A 42 10.47 2.92 -9.87
N LYS A 43 11.75 3.06 -10.24
CA LYS A 43 12.87 2.94 -9.29
C LYS A 43 12.85 4.06 -8.25
N VAL A 44 12.60 5.29 -8.70
CA VAL A 44 12.53 6.46 -7.83
C VAL A 44 11.29 6.36 -6.93
N ASP A 45 10.16 5.90 -7.45
CA ASP A 45 8.93 5.72 -6.65
C ASP A 45 9.09 4.61 -5.60
N ALA A 46 9.74 3.50 -5.93
CA ALA A 46 10.07 2.45 -4.95
C ALA A 46 10.95 2.97 -3.81
N LEU A 47 12.00 3.74 -4.13
CA LEU A 47 12.87 4.36 -3.14
C LEU A 47 12.09 5.34 -2.23
N ARG A 48 11.19 6.12 -2.83
CA ARG A 48 10.33 7.08 -2.11
C ARG A 48 9.38 6.38 -1.14
N ILE A 49 8.74 5.29 -1.57
CA ILE A 49 7.87 4.48 -0.70
C ILE A 49 8.68 3.92 0.47
N ALA A 50 9.89 3.41 0.23
CA ALA A 50 10.77 2.91 1.29
C ALA A 50 11.21 4.01 2.27
N GLN A 51 11.56 5.20 1.78
CA GLN A 51 11.90 6.35 2.61
C GLN A 51 10.72 6.82 3.46
N TYR A 52 9.53 6.92 2.86
CA TYR A 52 8.31 7.23 3.59
C TYR A 52 8.04 6.21 4.69
N ALA A 53 8.13 4.92 4.36
CA ALA A 53 7.90 3.84 5.31
C ALA A 53 8.87 3.89 6.49
N ARG A 54 10.15 4.19 6.24
CA ARG A 54 11.17 4.34 7.29
C ARG A 54 10.90 5.55 8.19
N THR A 55 10.57 6.69 7.60
CA THR A 55 10.39 7.95 8.35
C THR A 55 9.11 7.97 9.15
N PHE A 56 8.03 7.39 8.63
CA PHE A 56 6.67 7.46 9.21
C PHE A 56 6.17 6.09 9.68
N HIS A 57 7.08 5.19 10.05
CA HIS A 57 6.73 3.83 10.47
C HIS A 57 5.77 3.81 11.66
N GLU A 58 5.79 4.84 12.52
CA GLU A 58 4.86 5.00 13.63
C GLU A 58 3.40 5.19 13.18
N LYS A 59 3.17 5.63 11.94
CA LYS A 59 1.83 5.75 11.33
C LYS A 59 1.37 4.46 10.66
N ALA A 60 2.21 3.42 10.64
CA ALA A 60 1.91 2.20 9.92
C ALA A 60 0.67 1.49 10.50
N ARG A 61 -0.30 1.22 9.62
CA ARG A 61 -1.42 0.33 9.91
C ARG A 61 -1.18 -0.96 9.17
N LEU A 62 -0.78 -1.98 9.92
CA LEU A 62 -0.43 -3.28 9.33
C LEU A 62 -1.68 -3.97 8.80
N PHE A 63 -1.58 -4.41 7.55
CA PHE A 63 -2.58 -5.22 6.91
C PHE A 63 -2.43 -6.65 7.40
N THR A 64 -3.51 -7.21 7.93
CA THR A 64 -3.58 -8.59 8.40
C THR A 64 -4.52 -9.41 7.52
N ALA A 65 -4.47 -10.73 7.69
CA ALA A 65 -5.40 -11.64 7.03
C ALA A 65 -6.88 -11.33 7.36
N GLN A 66 -7.13 -10.74 8.53
CA GLN A 66 -8.48 -10.34 8.93
C GLN A 66 -8.98 -9.15 8.11
N ASN A 67 -8.10 -8.19 7.78
CA ASN A 67 -8.43 -7.06 6.91
C ASN A 67 -8.86 -7.52 5.51
N LEU A 68 -8.16 -8.51 4.94
CA LEU A 68 -8.52 -9.10 3.64
C LEU A 68 -9.89 -9.79 3.65
N LYS A 69 -10.22 -10.52 4.72
CA LYS A 69 -11.54 -11.16 4.89
C LYS A 69 -12.67 -10.15 4.96
N LEU A 70 -12.47 -9.06 5.70
CA LEU A 70 -13.45 -7.97 5.83
C LEU A 70 -13.69 -7.25 4.49
N ASP A 71 -12.63 -6.98 3.72
CA ASP A 71 -12.80 -6.33 2.42
C ASP A 71 -13.53 -7.23 1.41
N ARG A 72 -13.31 -8.56 1.45
CA ARG A 72 -14.09 -9.51 0.65
C ARG A 72 -15.58 -9.48 1.01
N LEU A 73 -15.91 -9.41 2.30
CA LEU A 73 -17.30 -9.30 2.77
C LEU A 73 -17.98 -8.02 2.29
N LYS A 74 -17.28 -6.86 2.33
CA LYS A 74 -17.82 -5.60 1.81
C LYS A 74 -18.18 -5.69 0.32
N HIS A 75 -17.35 -6.34 -0.48
CA HIS A 75 -17.60 -6.52 -1.92
C HIS A 75 -18.77 -7.47 -2.21
N LEU A 76 -19.16 -8.33 -1.27
CA LEU A 76 -20.29 -9.26 -1.42
C LEU A 76 -21.65 -8.64 -1.04
N ILE A 77 -21.64 -7.55 -0.28
CA ILE A 77 -22.84 -6.84 0.20
C ILE A 77 -23.17 -5.64 -0.72
N ALA A 78 -22.21 -5.24 -1.56
CA ALA A 78 -22.34 -4.15 -2.52
C ALA A 78 -22.96 -4.59 -3.85
#